data_AF-A0A367RYV5-F1
#
_entry.id   AF-A0A367RYV5-F1
#
_cell.length_a   1.000
_cell.length_b   1.000
_cell.length_c   1.000
_cell.angle_alpha   90.00
_cell.angle_beta   90.00
_cell.angle_gamma   90.00
#
_symmetry.space_group_name_H-M   'P 1'
#
loop_
_entity.id
_entity.type
_entity.pdbx_description
1 polymer ?
#
loop_
_entity_poly.entity_id
_entity_poly.type
_entity_poly.pdbx_seq_one_letter_code
_entity_poly.pdbx_strand_id
1 'polypeptide(L)'
;MYYQIWNFFLKEDKYIYWKEKIKVNKNFDKVTWQKNIDFLSLVEQTFQLKSQLAETDSLEPFLKLARENGYNLTAEELGWFLVTRRQIWDLFDFAQKTPSLKEELLIAKEPQQFIDIAAENGYYFSVDELAWLLIDIKSSSDLVSINNSVGEILTVSSYGRIETGYWIWLAEHWGIVPPFCHRDKPSTFLCQNLNNPFLPDRCFLPKSYFNQRLMAIHN
;
A
#
# COMPACT_ATOMS: atom_id res chain seq x y z
N MET A 1 7.45 -9.09 -12.28
CA MET A 1 8.56 -8.55 -13.11
C MET A 1 8.38 -7.04 -13.13
N TYR A 2 9.01 -6.33 -12.19
CA TYR A 2 8.72 -4.91 -11.94
C TYR A 2 9.95 -4.02 -12.11
N TYR A 3 9.75 -3.06 -13.01
CA TYR A 3 10.44 -1.86 -13.50
C TYR A 3 11.56 -1.27 -12.65
N GLN A 4 12.53 -0.67 -13.36
CA GLN A 4 13.63 0.14 -12.85
C GLN A 4 13.21 1.24 -11.86
N ILE A 5 11.92 1.53 -11.71
CA ILE A 5 11.39 2.39 -10.64
C ILE A 5 11.91 1.98 -9.26
N TRP A 6 11.97 0.68 -8.94
CA TRP A 6 12.51 0.22 -7.67
C TRP A 6 13.99 0.56 -7.53
N ASN A 7 14.76 0.50 -8.61
CA ASN A 7 16.17 0.87 -8.58
C ASN A 7 16.37 2.37 -8.27
N PHE A 8 15.38 3.22 -8.56
CA PHE A 8 15.44 4.65 -8.26
C PHE A 8 15.21 4.96 -6.78
N PHE A 9 14.35 4.19 -6.11
CA PHE A 9 13.87 4.51 -4.75
C PHE A 9 14.28 3.50 -3.68
N LEU A 10 14.50 2.24 -4.03
CA LEU A 10 14.63 1.13 -3.08
C LEU A 10 16.01 0.49 -2.98
N LYS A 11 16.99 0.88 -3.82
CA LYS A 11 18.40 0.57 -3.56
C LYS A 11 18.78 1.16 -2.21
N GLU A 12 19.59 0.45 -1.43
CA GLU A 12 19.85 0.76 -0.01
C GLU A 12 20.10 2.24 0.29
N ASP A 13 21.07 2.86 -0.39
CA ASP A 13 21.37 4.30 -0.22
C ASP A 13 20.19 5.21 -0.59
N LYS A 14 19.47 4.86 -1.66
CA LYS A 14 18.29 5.60 -2.11
C LYS A 14 17.13 5.43 -1.15
N TYR A 15 16.93 4.23 -0.63
CA TYR A 15 15.89 3.92 0.32
C TYR A 15 16.08 4.69 1.61
N ILE A 16 17.30 4.72 2.16
CA ILE A 16 17.63 5.51 3.36
C ILE A 16 17.36 7.00 3.11
N TYR A 17 17.85 7.54 1.98
CA TYR A 17 17.60 8.93 1.60
C TYR A 17 16.10 9.26 1.53
N TRP A 18 15.32 8.44 0.82
CA TRP A 18 13.90 8.69 0.65
C TRP A 18 13.11 8.47 1.94
N LYS A 19 13.45 7.46 2.74
CA LYS A 19 12.85 7.19 4.05
C LYS A 19 12.94 8.42 4.95
N GLU A 20 14.12 9.03 5.05
CA GLU A 20 14.29 10.27 5.83
C GLU A 20 13.54 11.46 5.21
N LYS A 21 13.55 11.59 3.88
CA LYS A 21 12.82 12.66 3.18
C LYS A 21 11.30 12.58 3.40
N ILE A 22 10.75 11.37 3.43
CA ILE A 22 9.31 11.10 3.54
C ILE A 22 8.82 11.17 4.99
N LYS A 23 9.67 10.85 5.96
CA LYS A 23 9.36 11.00 7.40
C LYS A 23 8.85 12.40 7.78
N VAL A 24 9.20 13.42 6.99
CA VAL A 24 8.79 14.82 7.17
C VAL A 24 7.43 15.14 6.53
N ASN A 25 6.97 14.33 5.56
CA ASN A 25 5.74 14.57 4.81
C ASN A 25 4.56 13.82 5.49
N LYS A 26 3.81 14.53 6.33
CA LYS A 26 2.85 13.92 7.27
C LYS A 26 1.44 13.67 6.72
N ASN A 27 1.11 14.18 5.54
CA ASN A 27 -0.27 14.17 5.06
C ASN A 27 -0.47 13.13 3.98
N PHE A 28 -1.24 12.10 4.29
CA PHE A 28 -1.72 11.13 3.30
C PHE A 28 -2.57 11.82 2.23
N ASP A 29 -2.28 11.54 0.96
CA ASP A 29 -3.09 11.98 -0.17
C ASP A 29 -3.63 10.76 -0.94
N LYS A 30 -4.92 10.50 -0.75
CA LYS A 30 -5.67 9.42 -1.40
C LYS A 30 -5.58 9.51 -2.93
N VAL A 31 -5.68 10.70 -3.50
CA VAL A 31 -5.67 10.91 -4.95
C VAL A 31 -4.32 10.52 -5.51
N THR A 32 -3.25 10.95 -4.84
CA THR A 32 -1.89 10.60 -5.21
C THR A 32 -1.62 9.11 -5.05
N TRP A 33 -2.05 8.48 -3.95
CA TRP A 33 -1.88 7.03 -3.76
C TRP A 33 -2.55 6.24 -4.90
N GLN A 34 -3.80 6.59 -5.21
CA GLN A 34 -4.55 5.91 -6.25
C GLN A 34 -3.97 6.15 -7.65
N LYS A 35 -3.55 7.38 -7.95
CA LYS A 35 -2.88 7.75 -9.21
C LYS A 35 -1.65 6.88 -9.47
N ASN A 36 -0.86 6.59 -8.42
CA ASN A 36 0.28 5.68 -8.51
C ASN A 36 -0.14 4.23 -8.80
N ILE A 37 -1.17 3.72 -8.11
CA ILE A 37 -1.71 2.37 -8.35
C ILE A 37 -2.22 2.22 -9.78
N ASP A 38 -3.00 3.19 -10.25
CA ASP A 38 -3.63 3.16 -11.58
C ASP A 38 -2.56 3.16 -12.68
N PHE A 39 -1.52 3.97 -12.53
CA PHE A 39 -0.39 3.97 -13.46
C PHE A 39 0.33 2.61 -13.47
N LEU A 40 0.67 2.05 -12.30
CA LEU A 40 1.33 0.74 -12.23
C LEU A 40 0.45 -0.38 -12.82
N SER A 41 -0.86 -0.30 -12.64
CA SER A 41 -1.82 -1.22 -13.25
C SER A 41 -1.84 -1.08 -14.78
N LEU A 42 -1.82 0.16 -15.32
CA LEU A 42 -1.74 0.41 -16.76
C LEU A 42 -0.47 -0.19 -17.36
N VAL A 43 0.67 -0.02 -16.67
CA VAL A 43 1.95 -0.57 -17.11
C VAL A 43 1.87 -2.10 -17.22
N GLU A 44 1.26 -2.79 -16.25
CA GLU A 44 1.09 -4.25 -16.33
C GLU A 44 0.18 -4.69 -17.48
N GLN A 45 -0.80 -3.88 -17.87
CA GLN A 45 -1.73 -4.17 -18.97
C GLN A 45 -1.15 -3.81 -20.35
N THR A 46 -0.09 -3.01 -20.41
CA THR A 46 0.43 -2.43 -21.66
C THR A 46 1.86 -2.90 -21.94
N PHE A 47 2.00 -3.94 -22.78
CA PHE A 47 3.30 -4.53 -23.11
C PHE A 47 4.34 -3.51 -23.63
N GLN A 48 3.93 -2.59 -24.51
CA GLN A 48 4.83 -1.59 -25.08
C GLN A 48 5.37 -0.63 -24.00
N LEU A 49 4.49 -0.06 -23.19
CA LEU A 49 4.86 0.83 -22.09
C LEU A 49 5.78 0.10 -21.09
N LYS A 50 5.46 -1.15 -20.78
CA LYS A 50 6.26 -2.04 -19.95
C LYS A 50 7.68 -2.24 -20.49
N SER A 51 7.82 -2.43 -21.81
CA SER A 51 9.14 -2.54 -22.47
C SER A 51 9.93 -1.23 -22.38
N GLN A 52 9.31 -0.09 -22.69
CA GLN A 52 9.96 1.22 -22.65
C GLN A 52 10.45 1.58 -21.23
N LEU A 53 9.63 1.28 -20.22
CA LEU A 53 9.99 1.49 -18.81
C LEU A 53 11.01 0.49 -18.28
N ALA A 54 11.31 -0.60 -19.00
CA ALA A 54 12.36 -1.54 -18.66
C ALA A 54 13.73 -1.14 -19.24
N GLU A 55 13.76 -0.20 -20.18
CA GLU A 55 14.98 0.34 -20.81
C GLU A 55 15.42 1.68 -20.17
N THR A 56 14.63 2.21 -19.24
CA THR A 56 14.83 3.51 -18.61
C THR A 56 15.82 3.47 -17.44
N ASP A 57 17.00 4.07 -17.61
CA ASP A 57 18.06 4.05 -16.59
C ASP A 57 17.95 5.13 -15.50
N SER A 58 16.99 6.05 -15.62
CA SER A 58 16.87 7.24 -14.77
C SER A 58 15.41 7.65 -14.54
N LEU A 59 15.17 8.48 -13.51
CA LEU A 59 13.81 8.86 -13.12
C LEU A 59 13.14 9.83 -14.11
N GLU A 60 13.91 10.67 -14.80
CA GLU A 60 13.36 11.67 -15.72
C GLU A 60 12.67 11.05 -16.94
N PRO A 61 13.26 10.10 -17.69
CA PRO A 61 12.56 9.41 -18.77
C PRO A 61 11.36 8.61 -18.26
N PHE A 62 11.43 8.06 -17.05
CA PHE A 62 10.31 7.34 -16.43
C PHE A 62 9.11 8.27 -16.23
N LEU A 63 9.34 9.43 -15.62
CA LEU A 63 8.31 10.45 -15.39
C LEU A 63 7.75 11.01 -16.70
N LYS A 64 8.61 11.13 -17.73
CA LYS A 64 8.18 11.54 -19.07
C LYS A 64 7.21 10.53 -19.69
N LEU A 65 7.55 9.24 -19.66
CA LEU A 65 6.69 8.16 -20.15
C LEU A 65 5.36 8.11 -19.40
N ALA A 66 5.37 8.29 -18.07
CA ALA A 66 4.15 8.38 -17.29
C ALA A 66 3.25 9.54 -17.75
N ARG A 67 3.84 10.72 -17.96
CA ARG A 67 3.12 11.91 -18.45
C ARG A 67 2.55 11.73 -19.85
N GLU A 68 3.30 11.12 -20.76
CA GLU A 68 2.86 10.80 -22.12
C GLU A 68 1.65 9.85 -22.13
N ASN A 69 1.49 9.03 -21.08
CA ASN A 69 0.36 8.13 -20.88
C ASN A 69 -0.75 8.73 -19.98
N GLY A 70 -0.73 10.04 -19.73
CA GLY A 70 -1.79 10.76 -18.99
C GLY A 70 -1.61 10.79 -17.47
N TYR A 71 -0.49 10.34 -16.92
CA TYR A 71 -0.22 10.33 -15.49
C TYR A 71 0.84 11.36 -15.11
N ASN A 72 0.42 12.47 -14.52
CA ASN A 72 1.36 13.48 -13.99
C ASN A 72 1.85 13.05 -12.60
N LEU A 73 2.92 12.27 -12.57
CA LEU A 73 3.59 11.79 -11.36
C LEU A 73 4.81 12.68 -11.05
N THR A 74 5.12 12.86 -9.78
CA THR A 74 6.39 13.46 -9.35
C THR A 74 7.31 12.41 -8.70
N ALA A 75 8.61 12.72 -8.66
CA ALA A 75 9.58 11.91 -7.95
C ALA A 75 9.21 11.71 -6.47
N GLU A 76 8.68 12.75 -5.83
CA GLU A 76 8.33 12.72 -4.41
C GLU A 76 7.10 11.88 -4.15
N GLU A 77 6.07 11.97 -5.01
CA GLU A 77 4.87 11.14 -4.93
C GLU A 77 5.21 9.65 -5.12
N LEU A 78 6.07 9.33 -6.09
CA LEU A 78 6.53 7.96 -6.32
C LEU A 78 7.37 7.44 -5.17
N GLY A 79 8.30 8.27 -4.68
CA GLY A 79 9.14 7.94 -3.54
C GLY A 79 8.30 7.65 -2.30
N TRP A 80 7.39 8.57 -1.96
CA TRP A 80 6.41 8.42 -0.89
C TRP A 80 5.66 7.09 -1.00
N PHE A 81 4.99 6.86 -2.13
CA PHE A 81 4.20 5.65 -2.36
C PHE A 81 5.02 4.36 -2.22
N LEU A 82 6.20 4.27 -2.82
CA LEU A 82 7.02 3.05 -2.81
C LEU A 82 7.67 2.79 -1.45
N VAL A 83 8.23 3.83 -0.83
CA VAL A 83 8.97 3.71 0.43
C VAL A 83 8.02 3.48 1.59
N THR A 84 6.88 4.16 1.66
CA THR A 84 5.85 3.89 2.67
C THR A 84 5.38 2.45 2.58
N ARG A 85 5.03 1.96 1.38
CA ARG A 85 4.63 0.55 1.21
C ARG A 85 5.72 -0.40 1.67
N ARG A 86 6.97 -0.15 1.30
CA ARG A 86 8.10 -0.96 1.75
C ARG A 86 8.24 -0.97 3.27
N GLN A 87 8.13 0.18 3.94
CA GLN A 87 8.21 0.25 5.40
C GLN A 87 7.14 -0.62 6.08
N ILE A 88 5.90 -0.57 5.61
CA ILE A 88 4.82 -1.39 6.19
C ILE A 88 5.09 -2.89 5.98
N TRP A 89 5.58 -3.27 4.80
CA TRP A 89 5.92 -4.67 4.51
C TRP A 89 7.13 -5.16 5.29
N ASP A 90 8.18 -4.37 5.38
CA ASP A 90 9.37 -4.68 6.16
C ASP A 90 9.00 -4.82 7.65
N LEU A 91 8.04 -4.03 8.17
CA LEU A 91 7.51 -4.20 9.54
C LEU A 91 6.78 -5.53 9.69
N PHE A 92 5.88 -5.90 8.77
CA PHE A 92 5.16 -7.17 8.84
C PHE A 92 6.12 -8.36 8.78
N ASP A 93 7.15 -8.29 7.94
CA ASP A 93 8.19 -9.31 7.84
C ASP A 93 8.98 -9.43 9.14
N PHE A 94 9.36 -8.28 9.70
CA PHE A 94 10.11 -8.21 10.95
C PHE A 94 9.32 -8.77 12.14
N ALA A 95 8.04 -8.40 12.26
CA ALA A 95 7.13 -8.93 13.27
C ALA A 95 6.93 -10.45 13.11
N GLN A 96 6.79 -10.96 11.89
CA GLN A 96 6.69 -12.40 11.68
C GLN A 96 7.93 -13.17 12.12
N LYS A 97 9.12 -12.56 12.00
CA LYS A 97 10.39 -13.13 12.47
C LYS A 97 10.63 -12.92 13.98
N THR A 98 9.88 -12.02 14.61
CA THR A 98 10.06 -11.57 15.98
C THR A 98 8.75 -11.68 16.77
N PRO A 99 8.47 -12.85 17.40
CA PRO A 99 7.18 -13.11 18.04
C PRO A 99 6.74 -12.07 19.07
N SER A 100 7.66 -11.52 19.87
CA SER A 100 7.34 -10.50 20.87
C SER A 100 6.79 -9.21 20.25
N LEU A 101 7.39 -8.75 19.14
CA LEU A 101 6.90 -7.59 18.41
C LEU A 101 5.54 -7.87 17.75
N LYS A 102 5.37 -9.08 17.19
CA LYS A 102 4.07 -9.48 16.62
C LYS A 102 2.98 -9.46 17.69
N GLU A 103 3.23 -10.01 18.86
CA GLU A 103 2.29 -9.98 19.98
C GLU A 103 1.96 -8.55 20.40
N GLU A 104 2.97 -7.69 20.56
CA GLU A 104 2.82 -6.28 20.91
C GLU A 104 1.97 -5.50 19.90
N LEU A 105 2.23 -5.69 18.61
CA LEU A 105 1.44 -5.10 17.54
C LEU A 105 0.00 -5.63 17.50
N LEU A 106 -0.21 -6.92 17.78
CA LEU A 106 -1.53 -7.55 17.76
C LEU A 106 -2.42 -7.17 18.95
N ILE A 107 -1.84 -6.78 20.09
CA ILE A 107 -2.59 -6.32 21.26
C ILE A 107 -2.90 -4.81 21.24
N ALA A 108 -2.45 -4.09 20.20
CA ALA A 108 -2.75 -2.67 20.06
C ALA A 108 -4.28 -2.44 19.99
N LYS A 109 -4.78 -1.58 20.88
CA LYS A 109 -6.22 -1.34 21.05
C LYS A 109 -6.79 -0.41 20.00
N GLU A 110 -5.96 0.46 19.46
CA GLU A 110 -6.32 1.42 18.43
C GLU A 110 -5.21 1.57 17.39
N PRO A 111 -5.53 2.02 16.15
CA PRO A 111 -4.55 2.10 15.07
C PRO A 111 -3.34 2.96 15.40
N GLN A 112 -3.52 4.06 16.13
CA GLN A 112 -2.41 4.96 16.45
C GLN A 112 -1.37 4.27 17.34
N GLN A 113 -1.80 3.43 18.29
CA GLN A 113 -0.88 2.64 19.12
C GLN A 113 -0.01 1.71 18.26
N PHE A 114 -0.57 1.10 17.22
CA PHE A 114 0.20 0.28 16.28
C PHE A 114 1.26 1.11 15.53
N ILE A 115 0.89 2.32 15.08
CA ILE A 115 1.82 3.25 14.44
C ILE A 115 2.94 3.67 15.39
N ASP A 116 2.63 3.89 16.67
CA ASP A 116 3.61 4.29 17.66
C ASP A 116 4.62 3.16 17.92
N ILE A 117 4.16 1.92 18.09
CA ILE A 117 5.02 0.73 18.20
C ILE A 117 5.89 0.57 16.93
N ALA A 118 5.31 0.77 15.75
CA ALA A 118 6.05 0.71 14.49
C ALA A 118 7.17 1.78 14.45
N ALA A 119 6.88 3.00 14.91
CA ALA A 119 7.82 4.11 14.96
C ALA A 119 8.96 3.88 15.95
N GLU A 120 8.70 3.25 17.10
CA GLU A 120 9.71 2.79 18.06
C GLU A 120 10.67 1.76 17.43
N ASN A 121 10.16 0.96 16.49
CA ASN A 121 10.95 0.01 15.71
C ASN A 121 11.52 0.60 14.41
N GLY A 122 11.44 1.93 14.23
CA GLY A 122 12.05 2.65 13.10
C GLY A 122 11.27 2.60 11.79
N TYR A 123 9.97 2.30 11.83
CA TYR A 123 9.07 2.31 10.68
C TYR A 123 8.08 3.47 10.79
N TYR A 124 8.02 4.33 9.76
CA TYR A 124 7.24 5.57 9.81
C TYR A 124 6.21 5.60 8.68
N PHE A 125 4.95 5.54 9.07
CA PHE A 125 3.77 5.67 8.20
C PHE A 125 2.56 6.05 9.06
N SER A 126 1.48 6.46 8.43
CA SER A 126 0.22 6.87 9.05
C SER A 126 -0.81 5.72 9.07
N VAL A 127 -1.85 5.90 9.87
CA VAL A 127 -3.01 4.99 9.91
C VAL A 127 -3.65 4.85 8.52
N ASP A 128 -3.76 5.96 7.77
CA ASP A 128 -4.37 5.95 6.44
C ASP A 128 -3.53 5.15 5.44
N GLU A 129 -2.21 5.32 5.43
CA GLU A 129 -1.31 4.55 4.54
C GLU A 129 -1.36 3.05 4.84
N LEU A 130 -1.42 2.67 6.13
CA LEU A 130 -1.62 1.30 6.56
C LEU A 130 -2.95 0.75 6.06
N ALA A 131 -4.05 1.49 6.28
CA ALA A 131 -5.38 1.09 5.87
C ALA A 131 -5.47 0.88 4.35
N TRP A 132 -4.92 1.81 3.57
CA TRP A 132 -4.93 1.73 2.11
C TRP A 132 -4.15 0.54 1.58
N LEU A 133 -2.97 0.28 2.14
CA LEU A 133 -2.20 -0.91 1.75
C LEU A 133 -2.96 -2.21 2.08
N LEU A 134 -3.59 -2.29 3.26
CA LEU A 134 -4.37 -3.47 3.67
C LEU A 134 -5.63 -3.66 2.81
N ILE A 135 -6.30 -2.58 2.41
CA ILE A 135 -7.41 -2.61 1.44
C ILE A 135 -6.92 -3.14 0.09
N ASP A 136 -5.76 -2.68 -0.39
CA ASP A 136 -5.18 -3.17 -1.64
C ASP A 136 -4.85 -4.67 -1.57
N ILE A 137 -4.28 -5.13 -0.45
CA ILE A 137 -4.00 -6.54 -0.22
C ILE A 137 -5.28 -7.36 -0.21
N LYS A 138 -6.26 -6.92 0.55
CA LYS A 138 -7.52 -7.63 0.74
C LYS A 138 -8.34 -7.71 -0.55
N SER A 139 -8.28 -6.68 -1.38
CA SER A 139 -9.04 -6.58 -2.63
C SER A 139 -8.36 -7.22 -3.85
N SER A 140 -7.12 -7.70 -3.70
CA SER A 140 -6.40 -8.35 -4.80
C SER A 140 -6.71 -9.85 -4.80
N SER A 141 -7.31 -10.36 -5.89
CA SER A 141 -7.49 -11.79 -6.13
C SER A 141 -6.15 -12.52 -6.35
N ASP A 142 -5.15 -11.78 -6.82
CA ASP A 142 -3.80 -12.27 -7.08
C ASP A 142 -2.83 -11.69 -6.06
N LEU A 143 -2.01 -12.55 -5.48
CA LEU A 143 -0.95 -12.27 -4.51
C LEU A 143 -0.28 -10.89 -4.71
N VAL A 144 -0.32 -10.05 -3.68
CA VAL A 144 0.37 -8.76 -3.69
C VAL A 144 1.87 -9.00 -3.88
N SER A 145 2.40 -8.53 -5.00
CA SER A 145 3.82 -8.63 -5.31
C SER A 145 4.57 -7.51 -4.60
N ILE A 146 5.40 -7.84 -3.60
CA ILE A 146 6.40 -6.95 -3.01
C ILE A 146 7.75 -7.62 -3.12
N ASN A 147 8.73 -6.88 -3.65
CA ASN A 147 10.07 -7.41 -3.91
C ASN A 147 11.11 -6.78 -2.98
N ASN A 148 12.10 -7.58 -2.58
CA ASN A 148 13.16 -7.16 -1.66
C ASN A 148 14.25 -6.32 -2.38
N SER A 149 15.14 -5.68 -1.60
CA SER A 149 16.22 -4.79 -2.07
C SER A 149 17.29 -5.45 -2.95
N VAL A 150 17.25 -6.76 -3.19
CA VAL A 150 18.32 -7.50 -3.87
C VAL A 150 18.02 -7.77 -5.35
N GLY A 151 16.86 -7.35 -5.86
CA GLY A 151 16.52 -7.49 -7.28
C GLY A 151 16.14 -8.91 -7.71
N GLU A 152 16.14 -9.88 -6.80
CA GLU A 152 15.57 -11.20 -7.05
C GLU A 152 14.05 -11.10 -7.04
N ILE A 153 13.39 -11.49 -8.13
CA ILE A 153 11.93 -11.64 -8.16
C ILE A 153 11.60 -12.91 -7.39
N LEU A 154 11.10 -12.78 -6.17
CA LEU A 154 10.31 -13.84 -5.57
C LEU A 154 8.88 -13.72 -6.09
N THR A 155 8.64 -14.26 -7.27
CA THR A 155 7.31 -14.80 -7.59
C THR A 155 7.09 -15.92 -6.58
N VAL A 156 6.45 -15.56 -5.46
CA VAL A 156 6.07 -16.48 -4.36
C VAL A 156 7.26 -17.13 -3.65
N SER A 157 7.88 -16.49 -2.63
CA SER A 157 8.43 -17.28 -1.50
C SER A 157 8.83 -16.54 -0.20
N SER A 158 9.09 -15.23 -0.17
CA SER A 158 9.37 -14.54 1.12
C SER A 158 8.15 -13.80 1.65
N TYR A 159 7.60 -12.83 0.89
CA TYR A 159 6.41 -12.07 1.26
C TYR A 159 5.10 -12.86 1.10
N GLY A 160 5.05 -13.85 0.20
CA GLY A 160 3.94 -14.81 0.11
C GLY A 160 3.84 -15.74 1.32
N ARG A 161 4.81 -15.71 2.24
CA ARG A 161 4.73 -16.35 3.57
C ARG A 161 4.31 -15.37 4.66
N ILE A 162 4.26 -14.07 4.39
CA ILE A 162 3.78 -13.11 5.38
C ILE A 162 2.29 -13.29 5.48
N GLU A 163 1.87 -13.85 6.59
CA GLU A 163 0.48 -14.04 6.90
C GLU A 163 -0.15 -12.66 7.12
N THR A 164 -0.91 -12.16 6.15
CA THR A 164 -1.55 -10.84 6.24
C THR A 164 -2.90 -10.89 6.94
N GLY A 165 -3.46 -12.08 7.15
CA GLY A 165 -4.81 -12.28 7.68
C GLY A 165 -5.04 -11.63 9.04
N TYR A 166 -4.06 -11.72 9.95
CA TYR A 166 -4.20 -11.11 11.28
C TYR A 166 -4.07 -9.57 11.25
N TRP A 167 -3.24 -9.01 10.36
CA TRP A 167 -3.16 -7.56 10.16
C TRP A 167 -4.46 -7.00 9.58
N ILE A 168 -5.03 -7.70 8.59
CA ILE A 168 -6.33 -7.35 8.00
C ILE A 168 -7.43 -7.45 9.05
N TRP A 169 -7.50 -8.56 9.79
CA TRP A 169 -8.48 -8.75 10.86
C TRP A 169 -8.40 -7.66 11.93
N LEU A 170 -7.19 -7.30 12.36
CA LEU A 170 -6.98 -6.25 13.35
C LEU A 170 -7.44 -4.88 12.81
N ALA A 171 -7.12 -4.56 11.57
CA ALA A 171 -7.55 -3.33 10.92
C ALA A 171 -9.07 -3.26 10.69
N GLU A 172 -9.73 -4.40 10.45
CA GLU A 172 -11.19 -4.52 10.43
C GLU A 172 -11.79 -4.31 11.83
N HIS A 173 -11.16 -4.85 12.87
CA HIS A 173 -11.59 -4.68 14.24
C HIS A 173 -11.62 -3.20 14.63
N TRP A 174 -10.54 -2.47 14.32
CA TRP A 174 -10.46 -1.02 14.50
C TRP A 174 -11.39 -0.22 13.58
N GLY A 175 -11.91 -0.82 12.52
CA GLY A 175 -12.82 -0.17 11.56
C GLY A 175 -12.13 0.73 10.53
N ILE A 176 -10.81 0.62 10.36
CA ILE A 176 -10.05 1.37 9.34
C ILE A 176 -10.04 0.63 7.98
N VAL A 177 -10.30 -0.68 7.98
CA VAL A 177 -10.46 -1.51 6.77
C VAL A 177 -11.87 -2.11 6.76
N PRO A 178 -12.67 -1.94 5.69
CA PRO A 178 -14.00 -2.55 5.62
C PRO A 178 -13.92 -4.09 5.53
N PRO A 179 -14.85 -4.83 6.16
CA PRO A 179 -14.83 -6.30 6.24
C PRO A 179 -15.16 -7.03 4.93
N PHE A 180 -15.70 -6.35 3.91
CA PHE A 180 -16.04 -6.98 2.63
C PHE A 180 -15.37 -6.26 1.48
N CYS A 181 -14.97 -7.01 0.44
CA CYS A 181 -14.40 -6.45 -0.77
C CYS A 181 -15.07 -6.98 -2.05
N HIS A 182 -15.21 -6.11 -3.05
CA HIS A 182 -15.63 -6.44 -4.40
C HIS A 182 -14.60 -7.37 -5.05
N ARG A 183 -15.09 -8.47 -5.62
CA ARG A 183 -14.26 -9.45 -6.33
C ARG A 183 -13.77 -8.93 -7.67
N ASP A 184 -14.62 -8.17 -8.37
CA ASP A 184 -14.31 -7.53 -9.64
C ASP A 184 -14.24 -6.01 -9.44
N LYS A 185 -13.11 -5.41 -9.81
CA LYS A 185 -12.90 -3.95 -9.71
C LYS A 185 -13.89 -3.24 -10.66
N PRO A 186 -14.62 -2.20 -10.22
CA PRO A 186 -15.35 -1.34 -11.14
C PRO A 186 -14.39 -0.79 -12.20
N SER A 187 -14.76 -0.90 -13.47
CA SER A 187 -13.94 -0.48 -14.62
C SER A 187 -13.80 1.04 -14.77
N THR A 188 -14.26 1.81 -13.79
CA THR A 188 -14.17 3.27 -13.76
C THR A 188 -12.87 3.68 -13.08
N PHE A 189 -11.91 4.16 -13.87
CA PHE A 189 -10.70 4.79 -13.36
C PHE A 189 -11.07 5.95 -12.43
N LEU A 190 -10.46 5.98 -11.23
CA LEU A 190 -10.88 6.80 -10.09
C LEU A 190 -10.78 8.32 -10.30
N CYS A 191 -10.09 8.77 -11.37
CA CYS A 191 -10.05 10.18 -11.77
C CYS A 191 -11.44 10.82 -11.98
N GLN A 192 -12.51 10.03 -12.14
CA GLN A 192 -13.85 10.56 -12.40
C GLN A 192 -14.77 10.69 -11.16
N ASN A 193 -14.40 10.16 -9.97
CA ASN A 193 -15.33 10.08 -8.82
C ASN A 193 -14.67 10.29 -7.43
N LEU A 194 -13.77 11.25 -7.32
CA LEU A 194 -12.97 11.50 -6.09
C LEU A 194 -13.78 11.94 -4.85
N ASN A 195 -15.04 12.39 -4.99
CA ASN A 195 -15.82 13.04 -3.91
C ASN A 195 -16.94 12.17 -3.29
N ASN A 196 -17.03 10.87 -3.60
CA ASN A 196 -18.07 10.02 -3.01
C ASN A 196 -17.58 9.38 -1.69
N PRO A 197 -18.17 9.72 -0.53
CA PRO A 197 -17.79 9.14 0.76
C PRO A 197 -18.16 7.65 0.89
N PHE A 198 -18.98 7.13 -0.03
CA PHE A 198 -19.37 5.72 -0.10
C PHE A 198 -18.55 4.91 -1.11
N LEU A 199 -17.52 5.51 -1.74
CA LEU A 199 -16.57 4.77 -2.58
C LEU A 199 -15.25 4.53 -1.85
N PRO A 200 -15.09 3.31 -1.31
CA PRO A 200 -13.87 2.55 -1.43
C PRO A 200 -14.18 1.57 -2.56
N ASP A 201 -13.79 1.85 -3.81
CA ASP A 201 -14.22 1.07 -5.00
C ASP A 201 -13.78 -0.41 -5.01
N ARG A 202 -13.28 -0.91 -3.87
CA ARG A 202 -12.98 -2.30 -3.65
C ARG A 202 -13.52 -2.88 -2.36
N CYS A 203 -13.91 -2.10 -1.34
CA CYS A 203 -14.37 -2.66 -0.07
C CYS A 203 -15.51 -1.87 0.55
N PHE A 204 -16.50 -2.53 1.16
CA PHE A 204 -17.72 -1.90 1.65
C PHE A 204 -18.19 -2.49 2.98
N LEU A 205 -19.05 -1.72 3.65
CA LEU A 205 -19.86 -2.17 4.78
C LEU A 205 -21.25 -2.55 4.25
N PRO A 206 -21.72 -3.80 4.36
CA PRO A 206 -23.09 -4.14 3.97
C PRO A 206 -24.08 -3.39 4.85
N LYS A 207 -25.25 -3.04 4.30
CA LYS A 207 -26.31 -2.30 5.00
C LYS A 207 -26.67 -2.93 6.36
N SER A 208 -26.56 -4.25 6.51
CA SER A 208 -26.83 -4.98 7.75
C SER A 208 -25.78 -4.78 8.87
N TYR A 209 -24.55 -4.36 8.53
CA TYR A 209 -23.49 -4.13 9.52
C TYR A 209 -23.81 -2.95 10.45
N PHE A 210 -24.49 -1.91 9.94
CA PHE A 210 -24.97 -0.79 10.75
C PHE A 210 -25.98 -1.22 11.83
N ASN A 211 -26.81 -2.22 11.54
CA ASN A 211 -27.81 -2.70 12.49
C ASN A 211 -27.19 -3.50 13.65
N GLN A 212 -25.99 -4.07 13.48
CA GLN A 212 -25.38 -4.92 14.52
C GLN A 212 -24.58 -4.12 15.57
N ARG A 213 -23.86 -3.06 15.19
CA ARG A 213 -23.14 -2.22 16.18
C ARG A 213 -24.05 -1.27 16.96
N LEU A 214 -25.16 -0.80 16.38
CA LEU A 214 -26.14 0.01 17.12
C LEU A 214 -26.95 -0.80 18.14
N MET A 215 -27.13 -2.11 17.91
CA MET A 215 -27.75 -3.00 18.91
C MET A 215 -26.79 -3.42 20.04
N ALA A 216 -25.48 -3.37 19.81
CA ALA A 216 -24.47 -3.69 20.83
C ALA A 216 -24.25 -2.57 21.88
N ILE A 217 -24.80 -1.36 21.66
CA ILE A 217 -24.75 -0.25 22.63
C ILE A 217 -25.95 -0.30 23.59
N HIS A 218 -26.88 -1.24 23.37
CA HIS A 218 -27.98 -1.53 24.28
C HIS A 218 -27.93 -2.99 24.73
N ASN A 219 -26.97 -3.33 25.59
CA ASN A 219 -27.05 -4.41 26.57
C ASN A 219 -25.99 -4.21 27.66
#